data_AF-A0A836W6H4-F1
#
_entry.id   AF-A0A836W6H4-F1
#
_cell.length_a   1.000
_cell.length_b   1.000
_cell.length_c   1.000
_cell.angle_alpha   90.00
_cell.angle_beta   90.00
_cell.angle_gamma   90.00
#
_symmetry.space_group_name_H-M   'P 1'
#
loop_
_entity.id
_entity.type
_entity.pdbx_description
1 polymer ?
#
loop_
_entity_poly.entity_id
_entity_poly.type
_entity_poly.pdbx_seq_one_letter_code
_entity_poly.pdbx_strand_id
1 'polypeptide(L)'
;MRKITVLYRILFLITAIIAGSIIVSGMEQHSELSTGYYTVSFGALVLVSIMLILFGLELSTSRFVPIITHLIPITLSLELIHEHVPQMTFSYSFLLGLFYLISVWARFTVSEKTAALVLALVHGFSGMMLIVLPVV
;
A
#
# COMPACT_ATOMS: atom_id res chain seq x y z
N MET A 1 -22.57 -8.08 13.56
CA MET A 1 -21.20 -7.56 13.59
C MET A 1 -20.22 -8.73 13.53
N ARG A 2 -19.35 -8.83 12.53
CA ARG A 2 -18.35 -9.92 12.46
C ARG A 2 -17.21 -9.55 13.42
N LYS A 3 -17.26 -10.07 14.64
CA LYS A 3 -16.26 -9.78 15.67
C LYS A 3 -14.88 -10.23 15.18
N ILE A 4 -13.94 -9.30 15.14
CA ILE A 4 -12.53 -9.62 14.95
C ILE A 4 -12.09 -10.54 16.09
N THR A 5 -11.52 -11.70 15.76
CA THR A 5 -11.04 -12.64 16.77
C THR A 5 -9.82 -12.06 17.48
N VAL A 6 -9.53 -12.53 18.69
CA VAL A 6 -8.32 -12.14 19.44
C VAL A 6 -7.06 -12.41 18.60
N LEU A 7 -7.04 -13.53 17.87
CA LEU A 7 -5.96 -13.86 16.95
C LEU A 7 -5.74 -12.76 15.90
N TYR A 8 -6.77 -12.28 15.22
CA TYR A 8 -6.62 -11.20 14.24
C TYR A 8 -6.10 -9.90 14.86
N ARG A 9 -6.54 -9.55 16.08
CA ARG A 9 -6.02 -8.38 16.79
C ARG A 9 -4.53 -8.51 17.07
N ILE A 10 -4.08 -9.70 17.51
CA ILE A 10 -2.67 -9.99 17.74
C ILE A 10 -1.88 -9.90 16.43
N LEU A 11 -2.39 -10.50 15.35
CA LEU A 11 -1.73 -10.45 14.05
C LEU A 11 -1.55 -9.02 13.54
N PHE A 12 -2.61 -8.19 13.57
CA PHE A 12 -2.49 -6.78 13.17
C PHE A 12 -1.54 -6.00 14.08
N LEU A 13 -1.50 -6.31 15.38
CA LEU A 13 -0.59 -5.63 16.31
C LEU A 13 0.87 -5.95 15.97
N ILE A 14 1.16 -7.23 15.76
CA ILE A 14 2.49 -7.67 15.33
C ILE A 14 2.86 -7.02 13.99
N THR A 15 1.95 -7.02 13.01
CA THR A 15 2.17 -6.36 11.71
C THR A 15 2.49 -4.87 11.87
N ALA A 16 1.76 -4.15 12.72
CA ALA A 16 2.01 -2.73 12.97
C ALA A 16 3.36 -2.49 13.65
N ILE A 17 3.74 -3.32 14.62
CA ILE A 17 5.03 -3.22 15.30
C ILE A 17 6.18 -3.49 14.34
N ILE A 18 6.10 -4.56 13.53
CA ILE A 18 7.13 -4.89 12.54
C ILE A 18 7.26 -3.76 11.51
N ALA A 19 6.14 -3.32 10.93
CA ALA A 19 6.15 -2.24 9.95
C ALA A 19 6.73 -0.94 10.53
N GLY A 20 6.35 -0.58 11.76
CA GLY A 20 6.90 0.58 12.46
C GLY A 20 8.42 0.46 12.72
N SER A 21 8.90 -0.74 13.07
CA SER A 21 10.33 -0.97 13.30
C SER A 21 11.17 -0.81 12.02
N ILE A 22 10.62 -1.21 10.86
CA ILE A 22 11.29 -1.03 9.57
C ILE A 22 11.43 0.46 9.24
N ILE A 23 10.44 1.28 9.58
CA ILE A 23 10.51 2.73 9.35
C ILE A 23 11.59 3.37 10.24
N VAL A 24 11.65 3.01 11.52
CA VAL A 24 12.55 3.65 12.49
C VAL A 24 14.00 3.21 12.30
N SER A 25 14.25 1.93 12.00
CA SER A 25 15.59 1.35 12.03
C SER A 25 16.04 0.74 10.71
N GLY A 26 15.15 0.60 9.72
CA GLY A 26 15.46 -0.05 8.46
C GLY A 26 16.00 0.86 7.36
N MET A 27 15.97 2.19 7.56
CA MET A 27 16.13 3.16 6.46
C MET A 27 17.51 3.84 6.38
N GLU A 28 18.41 3.60 7.33
CA GLU A 28 19.68 4.36 7.46
C GLU A 28 20.61 4.30 6.23
N GLN A 29 20.48 3.24 5.42
CA GLN A 29 21.32 3.03 4.22
C GLN A 29 20.60 3.38 2.90
N HIS A 30 19.35 3.83 2.97
CA HIS A 30 18.54 4.13 1.78
C HIS A 30 18.63 5.60 1.38
N SER A 31 18.40 5.87 0.09
CA SER A 31 18.27 7.25 -0.40
C SER A 31 17.07 7.96 0.25
N GLU A 32 17.04 9.30 0.22
CA GLU A 32 15.89 10.07 0.73
C GLU A 32 14.57 9.67 0.03
N LEU A 33 14.64 9.45 -1.28
CA LEU A 33 13.48 9.05 -2.08
C LEU A 33 12.99 7.65 -1.67
N SER A 34 13.92 6.71 -1.54
CA SER A 34 13.66 5.34 -1.06
C SER A 34 13.04 5.32 0.33
N THR A 35 13.61 6.11 1.23
CA THR A 35 13.09 6.28 2.60
C THR A 35 11.65 6.78 2.56
N GLY A 36 11.35 7.73 1.67
CA GLY A 36 9.99 8.21 1.44
C GLY A 36 9.03 7.09 0.98
N TYR A 37 9.44 6.28 -0.01
CA TYR A 37 8.61 5.18 -0.51
C TYR A 37 8.32 4.12 0.56
N TYR A 38 9.36 3.65 1.26
CA TYR A 38 9.19 2.69 2.35
C TYR A 38 8.35 3.26 3.50
N THR A 39 8.55 4.52 3.86
CA THR A 39 7.77 5.17 4.92
C THR A 39 6.29 5.22 4.57
N VAL A 40 5.94 5.54 3.32
CA VAL A 40 4.53 5.52 2.88
C VAL A 40 3.98 4.09 2.87
N SER A 41 4.73 3.12 2.34
CA SER A 41 4.32 1.71 2.29
C SER A 41 4.05 1.14 3.67
N PHE A 42 5.04 1.20 4.56
CA PHE A 42 4.93 0.63 5.90
C PHE A 42 4.04 1.49 6.80
N GLY A 43 4.02 2.81 6.61
CA GLY A 43 3.12 3.71 7.32
C GLY A 43 1.64 3.42 7.01
N ALA A 44 1.31 3.16 5.74
CA ALA A 44 -0.03 2.72 5.36
C ALA A 44 -0.40 1.36 5.99
N LEU A 45 0.56 0.44 6.10
CA LEU A 45 0.37 -0.85 6.76
C LEU A 45 0.14 -0.70 8.27
N VAL A 46 0.89 0.17 8.96
CA VAL A 46 0.67 0.53 10.37
C VAL A 46 -0.73 1.13 10.54
N LEU A 47 -1.07 2.12 9.72
CA LEU A 47 -2.34 2.84 9.80
C LEU A 47 -3.53 1.88 9.67
N VAL A 48 -3.54 1.03 8.63
CA VAL A 48 -4.63 0.07 8.42
C VAL A 48 -4.68 -0.97 9.52
N SER A 49 -3.53 -1.46 10.00
CA SER A 49 -3.49 -2.44 11.09
C SER A 49 -4.09 -1.89 12.38
N ILE A 50 -3.72 -0.66 12.77
CA ILE A 50 -4.29 0.02 13.94
C ILE A 50 -5.80 0.26 13.74
N MET A 51 -6.20 0.76 12.57
CA MET A 51 -7.60 0.99 12.25
C MET A 51 -8.43 -0.30 12.38
N LEU A 52 -7.94 -1.44 11.88
CA LEU A 52 -8.65 -2.73 11.99
C LEU A 52 -8.68 -3.27 13.42
N ILE A 53 -7.68 -2.97 14.25
CA ILE A 53 -7.72 -3.28 15.70
C ILE A 53 -8.81 -2.45 16.39
N LEU A 54 -8.87 -1.15 16.12
CA LEU A 54 -9.79 -0.23 16.80
C LEU A 54 -11.24 -0.43 16.35
N PHE A 55 -11.48 -0.52 15.04
CA PHE A 55 -12.83 -0.51 14.46
C PHE A 55 -13.31 -1.89 13.99
N GLY A 56 -12.43 -2.90 13.96
CA GLY A 56 -12.74 -4.25 13.50
C GLY A 56 -12.71 -4.41 11.97
N LEU A 57 -12.95 -5.64 11.51
CA LEU A 57 -12.87 -6.00 10.09
C LEU A 57 -13.95 -5.34 9.22
N GLU A 58 -15.04 -4.85 9.80
CA GLU A 58 -16.09 -4.15 9.04
C GLU A 58 -15.58 -2.84 8.44
N LEU A 59 -14.54 -2.23 9.03
CA LEU A 59 -13.92 -1.05 8.45
C LEU A 59 -13.28 -1.35 7.08
N SER A 60 -12.91 -2.61 6.78
CA SER A 60 -12.35 -2.97 5.49
C SER A 60 -13.36 -2.85 4.34
N THR A 61 -14.66 -2.77 4.64
CA THR A 61 -15.70 -2.51 3.63
C THR A 61 -15.91 -1.02 3.37
N SER A 62 -15.28 -0.14 4.17
CA SER A 62 -15.30 1.30 3.92
C SER A 62 -14.61 1.65 2.61
N ARG A 63 -14.94 2.83 2.06
CA ARG A 63 -14.27 3.35 0.84
C ARG A 63 -12.80 3.68 1.08
N PHE A 64 -12.40 3.96 2.32
CA PHE A 64 -11.08 4.48 2.68
C PHE A 64 -10.01 3.40 2.84
N VAL A 65 -10.34 2.27 3.49
CA VAL A 65 -9.34 1.21 3.74
C VAL A 65 -8.71 0.71 2.43
N PRO A 66 -9.48 0.40 1.37
CA PRO A 66 -8.90 -0.02 0.09
C PRO A 66 -7.93 1.00 -0.50
N ILE A 67 -8.26 2.30 -0.43
CA ILE A 67 -7.40 3.39 -0.91
C ILE A 67 -6.07 3.40 -0.16
N ILE A 68 -6.11 3.35 1.18
CA ILE A 68 -4.91 3.37 2.03
C ILE A 68 -4.07 2.10 1.80
N THR A 69 -4.70 0.92 1.80
CA THR A 69 -3.97 -0.34 1.57
C THR A 69 -3.31 -0.40 0.19
N HIS A 70 -3.81 0.37 -0.77
CA HIS A 70 -3.27 0.39 -2.12
C HIS A 70 -1.97 1.16 -2.24
N LEU A 71 -1.74 2.11 -1.32
CA LEU A 71 -0.44 2.77 -1.21
C LEU A 71 0.67 1.74 -1.01
N ILE A 72 0.42 0.66 -0.25
CA ILE A 72 1.41 -0.36 0.08
C ILE A 72 2.11 -0.93 -1.18
N PRO A 73 1.41 -1.62 -2.11
CA PRO A 73 2.08 -2.16 -3.28
C PRO A 73 2.52 -1.07 -4.28
N ILE A 74 1.83 0.07 -4.34
CA ILE A 74 2.22 1.18 -5.23
C ILE A 74 3.60 1.72 -4.82
N THR A 75 3.78 2.13 -3.56
CA THR A 75 5.04 2.76 -3.15
C THR A 75 6.15 1.73 -2.99
N LEU A 76 5.85 0.46 -2.68
CA LEU A 76 6.84 -0.61 -2.75
C LEU A 76 7.32 -0.84 -4.19
N SER A 77 6.43 -0.79 -5.19
CA SER A 77 6.84 -0.96 -6.59
C SER A 77 7.60 0.25 -7.13
N LEU A 78 7.31 1.47 -6.64
CA LEU A 78 8.12 2.66 -6.94
C LEU A 78 9.56 2.49 -6.45
N GLU A 79 9.73 1.96 -5.24
CA GLU A 79 11.05 1.73 -4.67
C GLU A 79 11.83 0.67 -5.45
N LEU A 80 11.20 -0.45 -5.80
CA LEU A 80 11.87 -1.47 -6.61
C LEU A 80 12.30 -0.93 -7.97
N ILE A 81 11.47 -0.11 -8.61
CA ILE A 81 11.84 0.54 -9.88
C ILE A 81 13.00 1.52 -9.67
N HIS A 82 13.00 2.26 -8.57
CA HIS A 82 14.10 3.17 -8.24
C HIS A 82 15.42 2.44 -7.99
N GLU A 83 15.37 1.26 -7.39
CA GLU A 83 16.53 0.42 -7.14
C GLU A 83 17.04 -0.32 -8.39
N HIS A 84 16.13 -0.93 -9.17
CA HIS A 84 16.50 -1.85 -10.26
C HIS A 84 16.52 -1.19 -11.64
N VAL A 85 15.70 -0.15 -11.85
CA VAL A 85 15.56 0.55 -13.14
C VAL A 85 15.50 2.08 -12.95
N PRO A 86 16.55 2.71 -12.40
CA PRO A 86 16.50 4.11 -11.94
C PRO A 86 16.09 5.12 -13.04
N GLN A 87 16.43 4.83 -14.30
CA GLN A 87 16.03 5.65 -15.45
C GLN A 87 14.51 5.73 -15.67
N MET A 88 13.74 4.78 -15.13
CA MET A 88 12.28 4.74 -15.25
C MET A 88 11.56 5.32 -14.03
N THR A 89 12.26 5.67 -12.93
CA THR A 89 11.66 6.11 -11.67
C THR A 89 10.64 7.23 -11.88
N PHE A 90 11.01 8.28 -12.62
CA PHE A 90 10.13 9.42 -12.86
C PHE A 90 8.88 9.05 -13.66
N SER A 91 9.07 8.39 -14.81
CA SER A 91 7.95 8.00 -15.70
C SER A 91 6.99 7.02 -15.00
N TYR A 92 7.54 6.06 -14.26
CA TYR A 92 6.76 5.08 -13.52
C TYR A 92 6.00 5.72 -12.35
N SER A 93 6.65 6.60 -11.59
CA SER A 93 6.02 7.39 -10.51
C SER A 93 4.87 8.25 -11.02
N PHE A 94 5.07 8.95 -12.13
CA PHE A 94 4.05 9.79 -12.74
C PHE A 94 2.83 8.95 -13.18
N LEU A 95 3.06 7.84 -13.88
CA LEU A 95 1.99 6.97 -14.38
C LEU A 95 1.19 6.34 -13.24
N LEU A 96 1.87 5.76 -12.25
CA LEU A 96 1.20 5.17 -11.09
C LEU A 96 0.47 6.22 -10.23
N GLY A 97 1.06 7.40 -10.05
CA GLY A 97 0.40 8.51 -9.37
C GLY A 97 -0.90 8.90 -10.06
N LEU A 98 -0.89 9.02 -11.39
CA LEU A 98 -2.10 9.30 -12.17
C LEU A 98 -3.15 8.19 -12.02
N PHE A 99 -2.76 6.92 -12.13
CA PHE A 99 -3.69 5.80 -11.97
C PHE A 99 -4.24 5.67 -10.55
N TYR A 100 -3.44 6.00 -9.54
CA TYR A 100 -3.90 6.08 -8.16
C TYR A 100 -4.95 7.18 -7.99
N LEU A 101 -4.71 8.38 -8.53
CA LEU A 101 -5.70 9.48 -8.50
C LEU A 101 -7.01 9.09 -9.21
N ILE A 102 -6.93 8.43 -10.36
CA ILE A 102 -8.11 7.90 -11.06
C ILE A 102 -8.84 6.87 -10.19
N SER A 103 -8.10 5.99 -9.50
CA SER A 103 -8.68 4.99 -8.61
C SER A 103 -9.39 5.61 -7.40
N VAL A 104 -8.79 6.65 -6.81
CA VAL A 104 -9.40 7.44 -5.73
C VAL A 104 -10.67 8.10 -6.24
N TRP A 105 -10.60 8.83 -7.35
CA TRP A 105 -11.76 9.49 -7.96
C TRP A 105 -12.89 8.51 -8.26
N ALA A 106 -12.59 7.38 -8.90
CA ALA A 106 -13.56 6.34 -9.23
C ALA A 106 -14.30 5.82 -7.99
N ARG A 107 -13.61 5.72 -6.84
CA ARG A 107 -14.21 5.26 -5.58
C ARG A 107 -15.35 6.17 -5.07
N PHE A 108 -15.40 7.42 -5.52
CA PHE A 108 -16.40 8.39 -5.10
C PHE A 108 -17.44 8.74 -6.18
N THR A 109 -17.15 8.45 -7.47
CA THR A 109 -17.98 8.91 -8.59
C THR A 109 -18.66 7.82 -9.39
N VAL A 110 -18.14 6.59 -9.38
CA VAL A 110 -18.71 5.48 -10.17
C VAL A 110 -19.24 4.36 -9.30
N SER A 111 -19.88 3.36 -9.92
CA SER A 111 -20.41 2.20 -9.22
C SER A 111 -19.32 1.45 -8.46
N GLU A 112 -19.67 0.82 -7.34
CA GLU A 112 -18.72 0.07 -6.50
C GLU A 112 -17.97 -1.01 -7.28
N LYS A 113 -18.66 -1.70 -8.21
CA LYS A 113 -18.06 -2.73 -9.06
C LYS A 113 -17.01 -2.15 -10.01
N THR A 114 -17.32 -1.01 -10.64
CA THR A 114 -16.39 -0.33 -11.55
C THR A 114 -15.19 0.20 -10.79
N ALA A 115 -15.41 0.85 -9.64
CA ALA A 115 -14.33 1.36 -8.80
C ALA A 115 -13.43 0.24 -8.25
N ALA A 116 -14.02 -0.92 -7.90
CA ALA A 116 -13.27 -2.10 -7.49
C ALA A 116 -12.40 -2.65 -8.63
N LEU A 117 -12.92 -2.70 -9.85
CA LEU A 117 -12.16 -3.15 -11.03
C LEU A 117 -10.96 -2.23 -11.32
N VAL A 118 -11.17 -0.91 -11.33
CA VAL A 118 -10.08 0.07 -11.54
C VAL A 118 -9.00 -0.10 -10.47
N LEU A 119 -9.40 -0.19 -9.20
CA LEU A 119 -8.46 -0.41 -8.09
C LEU A 119 -7.70 -1.74 -8.25
N ALA A 120 -8.40 -2.82 -8.61
CA ALA A 120 -7.81 -4.14 -8.76
C ALA A 120 -6.76 -4.18 -9.89
N LEU A 121 -6.98 -3.47 -10.99
CA LEU A 121 -6.02 -3.40 -12.09
C LEU A 121 -4.73 -2.70 -11.66
N VAL A 122 -4.84 -1.55 -11.00
CA VAL A 122 -3.67 -0.80 -10.51
C VAL A 122 -2.95 -1.60 -9.42
N HIS A 123 -3.70 -2.30 -8.55
CA HIS A 123 -3.15 -3.14 -7.48
C HIS A 123 -2.41 -4.35 -8.03
N GLY A 124 -3.02 -5.04 -9.00
CA GLY A 124 -2.41 -6.16 -9.69
C GLY A 124 -1.14 -5.74 -10.40
N PHE A 125 -1.15 -4.60 -11.09
CA PHE A 125 0.02 -4.09 -11.79
C PHE A 125 1.19 -3.77 -10.86
N SER A 126 0.97 -3.02 -9.77
CA SER A 126 2.03 -2.74 -8.81
C SER A 126 2.46 -3.98 -8.04
N GLY A 127 1.52 -4.87 -7.67
CA GLY A 127 1.80 -6.15 -7.02
C GLY A 127 2.63 -7.10 -7.89
N MET A 128 2.41 -7.13 -9.21
CA MET A 128 3.23 -7.92 -10.14
C MET A 128 4.68 -7.44 -10.13
N MET A 129 4.93 -6.12 -10.07
CA MET A 129 6.29 -5.59 -10.01
C MET A 129 7.04 -6.03 -8.76
N LEU A 130 6.35 -6.22 -7.63
CA LEU A 130 6.96 -6.76 -6.40
C LEU A 130 7.53 -8.16 -6.58
N ILE A 131 6.98 -8.94 -7.51
CA ILE A 131 7.39 -10.32 -7.76
C ILE A 131 8.40 -10.36 -8.92
N VAL A 132 8.15 -9.60 -9.99
CA VAL A 132 8.93 -9.68 -11.23
C VAL A 132 10.29 -9.01 -11.08
N LEU A 133 10.37 -7.79 -10.54
CA LEU A 133 11.63 -7.04 -10.51
C LEU A 133 12.75 -7.74 -9.74
N PRO A 134 12.52 -8.27 -8.51
CA PRO A 134 13.59 -8.91 -7.76
C PRO A 134 14.15 -10.20 -8.37
N VAL A 135 13.45 -10.75 -9.39
CA VAL A 135 13.80 -12.03 -10.03
C VAL A 135 14.53 -11.84 -11.38
N VAL A 136 14.47 -10.64 -11.96
CA VAL A 136 15.06 -10.30 -13.27
C VAL A 136 16.33 -9.49 -13.08
#